data_AF-A0A286GZX9-F1
#
_entry.id   AF-A0A286GZX9-F1
#
_cell.length_a   1.000
_cell.length_b   1.000
_cell.length_c   1.000
_cell.angle_alpha   90.00
_cell.angle_beta   90.00
_cell.angle_gamma   90.00
#
_symmetry.space_group_name_H-M   'P 1'
#
loop_
_entity.id
_entity.type
_entity.pdbx_description
1 polymer ?
#
loop_
_entity_poly.entity_id
_entity_poly.type
_entity_poly.pdbx_seq_one_letter_code
_entity_poly.pdbx_strand_id
1 'polypeptide(L)' 'MTALAYLTLGLRIAEAAAAGVAAAQSGKRLVERMAAEGRDPTPQEWAELDALSTALTARIEGDG' A
#
# COMPACT_ATOMS: atom_id res chain seq x y z
N MET A 1 8.40 14.11 -2.66
CA MET A 1 8.58 12.66 -2.96
C MET A 1 8.43 12.44 -4.45
N THR A 2 9.04 11.39 -5.02
CA THR A 2 9.00 11.15 -6.46
C THR A 2 7.77 10.34 -6.85
N ALA A 3 7.23 10.56 -8.06
CA ALA A 3 6.12 9.79 -8.62
C ALA A 3 6.36 8.26 -8.60
N LEU A 4 7.64 7.85 -8.60
CA LEU A 4 8.08 6.46 -8.55
C LEU A 4 7.68 5.75 -7.24
N ALA A 5 7.68 6.46 -6.11
CA ALA A 5 7.28 5.89 -4.82
C ALA A 5 5.79 5.53 -4.79
N TYR A 6 4.95 6.38 -5.38
CA TYR A 6 3.51 6.13 -5.51
C TYR A 6 3.20 4.95 -6.43
N LEU A 7 3.91 4.86 -7.57
CA LEU A 7 3.74 3.73 -8.50
C LEU A 7 4.15 2.40 -7.84
N THR A 8 5.24 2.38 -7.08
CA THR A 8 5.72 1.19 -6.38
C THR A 8 4.73 0.73 -5.31
N LEU A 9 4.16 1.66 -4.54
CA LEU A 9 3.15 1.35 -3.54
C LEU A 9 1.87 0.77 -4.18
N GLY A 10 1.40 1.38 -5.27
CA GLY A 10 0.24 0.90 -6.01
C GLY A 10 0.44 -0.53 -6.55
N LEU A 11 1.64 -0.83 -7.06
CA LEU A 11 1.98 -2.16 -7.57
C LEU A 11 1.92 -3.23 -6.46
N ARG A 12 2.50 -2.95 -5.30
CA ARG A 12 2.50 -3.88 -4.15
C ARG A 12 1.09 -4.16 -3.61
N ILE A 13 0.23 -3.14 -3.58
CA ILE A 13 -1.18 -3.31 -3.18
C ILE A 13 -1.91 -4.20 -4.20
N ALA A 14 -1.65 -4.03 -5.50
CA ALA A 14 -2.25 -4.84 -6.55
C ALA A 14 -1.78 -6.31 -6.50
N GLU A 15 -0.49 -6.55 -6.27
CA GLU A 15 0.09 -7.89 -6.09
C GLU A 15 -0.52 -8.61 -4.87
N ALA A 16 -0.63 -7.91 -3.74
CA ALA A 16 -1.26 -8.46 -2.54
C ALA A 16 -2.75 -8.77 -2.73
N ALA A 17 -3.48 -7.92 -3.46
CA ALA A 17 -4.88 -8.17 -3.81
C ALA A 17 -5.01 -9.40 -4.72
N ALA A 18 -4.11 -9.56 -5.71
CA ALA A 18 -4.07 -10.73 -6.58
C ALA A 18 -3.73 -12.03 -5.82
N ALA A 19 -2.91 -11.93 -4.76
CA ALA A 19 -2.60 -13.03 -3.85
C ALA A 19 -3.71 -13.35 -2.83
N GLY A 20 -4.87 -12.66 -2.90
CA GLY A 20 -6.01 -12.91 -2.00
C GLY A 20 -5.83 -12.36 -0.58
N VAL A 21 -4.89 -11.45 -0.37
CA VAL A 21 -4.63 -10.86 0.95
C VAL A 21 -5.68 -9.78 1.26
N ALA A 22 -6.67 -10.12 2.09
CA ALA A 22 -7.76 -9.20 2.47
C ALA A 22 -7.27 -7.85 3.03
N ALA A 23 -6.10 -7.82 3.69
CA ALA A 23 -5.48 -6.60 4.20
C ALA A 23 -5.11 -5.58 3.10
N ALA A 24 -4.91 -6.03 1.86
CA ALA A 24 -4.64 -5.16 0.71
C ALA A 24 -5.79 -4.17 0.45
N GLN A 25 -7.03 -4.51 0.83
CA GLN A 25 -8.16 -3.59 0.68
C GLN A 25 -8.03 -2.33 1.53
N SER A 26 -7.39 -2.41 2.70
CA SER A 26 -7.17 -1.23 3.54
C SER A 26 -6.12 -0.29 2.94
N GLY A 27 -5.04 -0.84 2.37
CA GLY A 27 -4.06 -0.06 1.60
C GLY A 27 -4.68 0.62 0.37
N LYS A 28 -5.48 -0.13 -0.38
CA LYS A 28 -6.23 0.40 -1.54
C LYS A 28 -7.11 1.59 -1.15
N ARG A 29 -7.93 1.45 -0.10
CA ARG A 29 -8.81 2.54 0.38
C ARG A 29 -8.06 3.78 0.83
N LEU A 30 -6.87 3.63 1.42
CA LEU A 30 -6.05 4.76 1.83
C LEU A 30 -5.53 5.50 0.59
N VAL A 31 -4.96 4.77 -0.38
CA VAL A 31 -4.46 5.37 -1.64
C VAL A 31 -5.58 6.02 -2.44
N GLU A 32 -6.76 5.40 -2.52
CA GLU A 32 -7.94 5.98 -3.20
C GLU A 32 -8.38 7.30 -2.56
N ARG A 33 -8.39 7.40 -1.22
CA ARG A 33 -8.67 8.68 -0.54
C ARG A 33 -7.64 9.75 -0.88
N MET A 34 -6.35 9.41 -0.87
CA MET A 34 -5.29 10.38 -1.15
C MET A 34 -5.32 10.89 -2.59
N ALA A 35 -5.63 10.00 -3.54
CA ALA A 35 -5.86 10.37 -4.93
C ALA A 35 -7.10 11.28 -5.09
N ALA A 36 -8.19 10.99 -4.39
CA ALA A 36 -9.40 11.81 -4.41
C ALA A 36 -9.20 13.19 -3.76
N GLU A 37 -8.39 13.27 -2.70
CA GLU A 37 -8.07 14.51 -1.99
C GLU A 37 -6.96 15.33 -2.67
N GLY A 38 -6.31 14.79 -3.71
CA GLY A 38 -5.27 15.48 -4.47
C GLY A 38 -4.07 15.91 -3.63
N ARG A 39 -3.76 15.16 -2.57
CA ARG A 39 -2.70 15.48 -1.62
C ARG A 39 -1.74 14.32 -1.41
N ASP A 40 -0.55 14.67 -0.95
CA ASP A 40 0.41 13.70 -0.46
C ASP A 40 -0.05 13.11 0.90
N PRO A 41 0.35 11.87 1.24
CA PRO A 41 0.14 11.29 2.56
C PRO A 41 0.90 12.10 3.63
N THR A 42 0.30 12.23 4.80
CA THR A 42 0.98 12.68 6.00
C THR A 42 2.06 11.68 6.44
N PRO A 43 3.02 12.07 7.28
CA PRO A 43 4.04 11.15 7.80
C PRO A 43 3.45 9.92 8.50
N GLN A 44 2.31 10.07 9.18
CA GLN A 44 1.62 8.98 9.86
C GLN A 44 0.96 8.01 8.87
N GLU A 45 0.28 8.54 7.85
CA GLU A 45 -0.30 7.72 6.77
C GLU A 45 0.80 6.99 5.97
N TRP A 46 2.00 7.57 5.83
CA TRP A 46 3.14 6.88 5.25
C TRP A 46 3.61 5.70 6.08
N ALA A 47 3.74 5.87 7.39
CA ALA A 47 4.11 4.78 8.28
C ALA A 47 3.10 3.62 8.23
N GLU A 48 1.80 3.93 8.12
CA GLU A 48 0.75 2.93 7.95
C GLU A 48 0.87 2.18 6.61
N LEU A 49 1.15 2.89 5.51
CA LEU A 49 1.36 2.28 4.19
C LEU A 49 2.59 1.39 4.14
N ASP A 50 3.69 1.81 4.78
CA ASP A 50 4.95 1.06 4.80
C ASP A 50 4.83 -0.21 5.66
N ALA A 51 4.17 -0.11 6.82
CA ALA A 51 3.83 -1.25 7.65
C ALA A 51 2.93 -2.24 6.92
N LEU A 52 1.91 -1.74 6.20
CA LEU A 52 1.04 -2.56 5.38
C LEU A 52 1.84 -3.22 4.25
N SER A 53 2.68 -2.48 3.53
CA SER A 53 3.54 -3.01 2.48
C SER A 53 4.45 -4.12 3.00
N THR A 54 5.07 -3.94 4.16
CA THR A 54 5.95 -4.93 4.80
C THR A 54 5.17 -6.20 5.16
N ALA A 55 4.00 -6.05 5.78
CA ALA A 55 3.14 -7.19 6.11
C ALA A 55 2.64 -7.95 4.86
N LEU A 56 2.39 -7.23 3.77
CA LEU A 56 1.99 -7.83 2.49
C LEU A 56 3.15 -8.59 1.85
N THR A 57 4.36 -8.02 1.82
CA THR A 57 5.56 -8.68 1.31
C THR A 57 5.85 -9.97 2.08
N ALA A 58 5.85 -9.94 3.41
CA ALA A 58 6.07 -11.13 4.24
C ALA A 58 5.06 -12.25 3.93
N ARG A 59 3.79 -11.89 3.68
CA ARG A 59 2.74 -12.86 3.35
C ARG A 59 2.86 -13.44 1.94
N ILE A 60 3.37 -12.66 0.99
CA ILE A 60 3.60 -13.10 -0.40
C ILE A 60 4.83 -14.01 -0.47
N GLU A 61 5.89 -13.67 0.27
CA GLU A 61 7.15 -14.44 0.30
C GLU A 61 7.04 -15.76 1.09
N GLY A 62 5.92 -15.98 1.80
CA GLY A 62 5.67 -17.20 2.55
C GLY A 62 6.29 -17.22 3.94
N ASP A 63 6.73 -16.08 4.46
CA ASP A 63 7.36 -15.92 5.77
C ASP A 63 6.33 -15.74 6.92
N GLY A 64 5.15 -16.36 6.80
CA GLY A 64 4.05 -16.24 7.77
C GLY A 64 3.20 -17.50 7.91
#